data_AF-A0A093PEW3-F1
#
_entry.id   AF-A0A093PEW3-F1
#
_cell.length_a   1.000
_cell.length_b   1.000
_cell.length_c   1.000
_cell.angle_alpha   90.00
_cell.angle_beta   90.00
_cell.angle_gamma   90.00
#
_symmetry.space_group_name_H-M   'P 1'
#
loop_
_entity.id
_entity.type
_entity.pdbx_description
1 polymer ?
#
loop_
_entity_poly.entity_id
_entity_poly.type
_entity_poly.pdbx_seq_one_letter_code
_entity_poly.pdbx_strand_id
1 'polypeptide(L)'
;AFQGKEKFHKTVRFAQFYFIDAFILLCCGAEFHLLSFHLDTTKDDLKRYKQRSVCKLVQKFPMASTMEITSLSAVNDFYSYIVLTAGSNRALEVFDLNAGCSTAVIPEVHTRSVHQICQNKGSSFSTQQHEAYNLFMTTAAGDGIKLWDLRTLR
;
A
#
# COMPACT_ATOMS: atom_id res chain seq x y z
N ALA A 1 -16.68 4.57 12.70
CA ALA A 1 -17.29 3.44 11.97
C ALA A 1 -17.02 3.70 10.50
N PHE A 2 -16.83 2.65 9.70
CA PHE A 2 -16.85 2.81 8.25
C PHE A 2 -18.21 3.41 7.87
N GLN A 3 -18.24 4.63 7.33
CA GLN A 3 -19.48 5.28 6.90
C GLN A 3 -19.88 4.89 5.46
N GLY A 4 -19.27 3.84 4.91
CA GLY A 4 -19.69 3.20 3.67
C GLY A 4 -20.50 1.94 3.98
N LYS A 5 -21.65 1.75 3.33
CA LYS A 5 -22.44 0.51 3.36
C LYS A 5 -21.71 -0.70 2.75
N GLU A 6 -20.51 -0.51 2.20
CA GLU A 6 -19.72 -1.59 1.63
C GLU A 6 -18.97 -2.35 2.71
N LYS A 7 -19.39 -3.59 2.94
CA LYS A 7 -18.60 -4.55 3.69
C LYS A 7 -17.47 -5.05 2.79
N PHE A 8 -16.28 -5.22 3.36
CA PHE A 8 -15.19 -5.92 2.66
C PHE A 8 -15.66 -7.33 2.30
N HIS A 9 -15.54 -7.66 1.01
CA HIS A 9 -16.04 -8.92 0.47
C HIS A 9 -15.05 -10.09 0.65
N LYS A 10 -13.80 -9.77 1.05
CA LYS A 10 -12.73 -10.70 1.41
C LYS A 10 -12.02 -10.20 2.67
N THR A 11 -11.13 -11.04 3.20
CA THR A 11 -10.25 -10.67 4.32
C THR A 11 -9.40 -9.45 3.98
N VAL A 12 -9.38 -8.49 4.91
CA VAL A 12 -8.53 -7.31 4.84
C VAL A 12 -7.09 -7.69 5.20
N ARG A 13 -6.12 -7.24 4.41
CA ARG A 13 -4.68 -7.45 4.64
C ARG A 13 -3.89 -6.16 4.46
N PHE A 14 -2.66 -6.12 4.96
CA PHE A 14 -1.69 -5.03 4.73
C PHE A 14 -2.22 -3.63 5.06
N ALA A 15 -3.03 -3.53 6.12
CA ALA A 15 -3.51 -2.24 6.59
C ALA A 15 -2.35 -1.42 7.17
N GLN A 16 -2.16 -0.19 6.69
CA GLN A 16 -1.13 0.73 7.17
C GLN A 16 -1.55 2.19 6.96
N PHE A 17 -0.92 3.10 7.70
CA PHE A 17 -1.00 4.52 7.41
C PHE A 17 -0.21 4.88 6.15
N TYR A 18 -0.65 5.95 5.49
CA TYR A 18 -0.07 6.42 4.24
C TYR A 18 -0.13 7.94 4.14
N PHE A 19 0.89 8.50 3.46
CA PHE A 19 1.02 9.92 3.18
C PHE A 19 1.07 10.80 4.44
N ILE A 20 2.02 10.49 5.33
CA ILE A 20 2.21 11.17 6.63
C ILE A 20 0.94 11.08 7.48
N ASP A 21 0.44 9.86 7.65
CA ASP A 21 -0.76 9.55 8.44
C ASP A 21 -2.06 10.24 7.97
N ALA A 22 -2.08 10.80 6.75
CA ALA A 22 -3.28 11.45 6.21
C ALA A 22 -4.34 10.44 5.75
N PHE A 23 -3.90 9.23 5.37
CA PHE A 23 -4.77 8.16 4.87
C PHE A 23 -4.44 6.81 5.49
N ILE A 24 -5.35 5.85 5.30
CA ILE A 24 -5.12 4.42 5.54
C ILE A 24 -5.16 3.71 4.18
N LEU A 25 -4.15 2.89 3.93
CA LEU A 25 -4.14 1.90 2.86
C LEU A 25 -4.47 0.52 3.42
N LEU A 26 -5.21 -0.29 2.67
CA LEU A 26 -5.41 -1.71 2.96
C LEU A 26 -5.74 -2.49 1.69
N CYS A 27 -5.49 -3.79 1.69
CA CYS A 27 -5.88 -4.69 0.60
C CYS A 27 -7.14 -5.48 0.93
N CYS A 28 -7.97 -5.73 -0.08
CA CYS A 28 -9.10 -6.64 -0.02
C CYS A 28 -9.20 -7.39 -1.36
N GLY A 29 -8.79 -8.66 -1.40
CA GLY A 29 -8.76 -9.40 -2.67
C GLY A 29 -7.72 -8.83 -3.64
N ALA A 30 -8.14 -8.56 -4.87
CA ALA A 30 -7.28 -8.09 -5.97
C ALA A 30 -7.16 -6.57 -6.04
N GLU A 31 -7.66 -5.85 -5.03
CA GLU A 31 -7.63 -4.39 -4.98
C GLU A 31 -7.09 -3.90 -3.64
N PHE A 32 -6.49 -2.71 -3.65
CA PHE A 32 -6.20 -1.96 -2.44
C PHE A 32 -7.04 -0.68 -2.37
N HIS A 33 -7.35 -0.26 -1.16
CA HIS A 33 -8.28 0.81 -0.84
C HIS A 33 -7.52 1.93 -0.16
N LEU A 34 -7.71 3.15 -0.65
CA LEU A 34 -7.29 4.38 0.01
C LEU A 34 -8.47 4.93 0.81
N LEU A 35 -8.25 5.16 2.09
CA LEU A 35 -9.28 5.60 3.03
C LEU A 35 -8.85 6.89 3.71
N SER A 36 -9.78 7.84 3.79
CA SER A 36 -9.63 9.01 4.66
C SER A 36 -10.24 8.68 6.01
N PHE A 37 -9.66 9.23 7.07
CA PHE A 37 -10.19 9.03 8.41
C PHE A 37 -10.17 10.33 9.21
N HIS A 38 -11.09 10.42 10.16
CA HIS A 38 -11.14 11.46 11.16
C HIS A 38 -11.24 10.79 12.52
N LEU A 39 -10.27 11.07 13.39
CA LEU A 39 -10.28 10.63 14.77
C LEU A 39 -10.84 11.75 15.64
N ASP A 40 -11.96 11.48 16.29
CA ASP A 40 -12.45 12.37 17.33
C ASP A 40 -11.61 12.16 18.60
N THR A 41 -10.91 13.22 19.01
CA THR A 41 -10.07 13.23 20.23
C THR A 41 -10.80 13.82 21.44
N THR A 42 -12.09 14.15 21.32
CA THR A 42 -12.88 14.69 22.43
C THR A 42 -13.03 13.65 23.55
N LYS A 43 -12.77 14.09 24.80
CA LYS A 43 -12.96 13.28 26.00
C LYS A 43 -14.26 13.73 26.69
N ASP A 44 -15.36 13.08 26.32
CA ASP A 44 -16.68 13.24 26.96
C ASP A 44 -17.09 11.89 27.56
N ASP A 45 -16.83 11.72 28.86
CA ASP A 45 -17.08 10.46 29.57
C ASP A 45 -18.57 10.09 29.63
N LEU A 46 -19.47 11.08 29.55
CA LEU A 46 -20.92 10.87 29.54
C LEU A 46 -21.43 10.39 28.18
N LYS A 47 -20.77 10.77 27.08
CA LYS A 47 -21.18 10.44 25.69
C LYS A 47 -20.21 9.52 24.96
N ARG A 48 -19.37 8.78 25.68
CA ARG A 48 -18.37 7.86 25.10
C ARG A 48 -18.96 6.81 24.14
N TYR A 49 -20.24 6.47 24.28
CA TYR A 49 -20.95 5.58 23.37
C TYR A 49 -21.18 6.16 21.96
N LYS A 50 -21.06 7.49 21.78
CA LYS A 50 -21.26 8.13 20.49
C LYS A 50 -20.00 7.99 19.63
N GLN A 51 -20.09 7.15 18.61
CA GLN A 51 -19.00 7.01 17.64
C GLN A 51 -18.94 8.21 16.69
N ARG A 52 -17.95 9.08 16.90
CA ARG A 52 -17.73 10.30 16.10
C ARG A 52 -16.53 10.19 15.15
N SER A 53 -15.63 9.23 15.38
CA SER A 53 -14.57 8.91 14.43
C SER A 53 -15.13 8.25 13.17
N VAL A 54 -14.72 8.75 12.01
CA VAL A 54 -15.23 8.34 10.71
C VAL A 54 -14.09 7.80 9.85
N CYS A 55 -14.37 6.77 9.06
CA CYS A 55 -13.51 6.31 7.98
C CYS A 55 -14.34 6.26 6.69
N LYS A 56 -13.82 6.85 5.61
CA LYS A 56 -14.47 6.95 4.31
C LYS A 56 -13.54 6.42 3.22
N LEU A 57 -14.10 5.61 2.33
CA LEU A 57 -13.42 5.21 1.11
C LEU A 57 -13.18 6.45 0.23
N VAL A 58 -11.92 6.67 -0.14
CA VAL A 58 -11.51 7.69 -1.11
C VAL A 58 -11.49 7.07 -2.49
N GLN A 59 -10.73 5.98 -2.67
CA GLN A 59 -10.57 5.32 -3.95
C GLN A 59 -10.17 3.85 -3.78
N LYS A 60 -10.48 3.02 -4.77
CA LYS A 60 -9.99 1.65 -4.90
C LYS A 60 -9.08 1.54 -6.12
N PHE A 61 -8.05 0.71 -6.00
CA PHE A 61 -7.05 0.48 -7.02
C PHE A 61 -6.97 -1.02 -7.29
N PRO A 62 -7.57 -1.49 -8.40
CA PRO A 62 -7.48 -2.89 -8.79
C PRO A 62 -6.11 -3.20 -9.38
N MET A 63 -5.56 -4.36 -9.04
CA MET A 63 -4.41 -4.94 -9.71
C MET A 63 -4.89 -5.82 -10.88
N ALA A 64 -4.24 -5.72 -12.03
CA ALA A 64 -4.65 -6.41 -13.24
C ALA A 64 -4.41 -7.93 -13.14
N SER A 65 -5.37 -8.71 -13.64
CA SER A 65 -5.23 -10.15 -13.87
C SER A 65 -4.76 -10.96 -12.65
N THR A 66 -5.11 -10.53 -11.43
CA THR A 66 -4.78 -11.22 -10.18
C THR A 66 -6.03 -11.57 -9.40
N MET A 67 -5.98 -12.64 -8.60
CA MET A 67 -7.09 -13.01 -7.72
C MET A 67 -6.96 -12.36 -6.34
N GLU A 68 -5.72 -12.06 -5.94
CA GLU A 68 -5.39 -11.48 -4.66
C GLU A 68 -4.04 -10.74 -4.68
N ILE A 69 -3.96 -9.65 -3.91
CA ILE A 69 -2.69 -8.97 -3.60
C ILE A 69 -2.02 -9.74 -2.47
N THR A 70 -0.81 -10.24 -2.71
CA THR A 70 -0.01 -11.05 -1.78
C THR A 70 1.00 -10.23 -0.99
N SER A 71 1.31 -9.01 -1.44
CA SER A 71 2.15 -8.07 -0.69
C SER A 71 1.87 -6.63 -1.15
N LEU A 72 1.98 -5.67 -0.22
CA LEU A 72 1.85 -4.24 -0.50
C LEU A 72 2.93 -3.47 0.26
N SER A 73 3.56 -2.49 -0.40
CA SER A 73 4.50 -1.54 0.22
C SER A 73 4.09 -0.13 -0.13
N ALA A 74 4.11 0.74 0.88
CA ALA A 74 3.96 2.18 0.72
C ALA A 74 4.82 2.85 1.80
N VAL A 75 5.46 3.96 1.44
CA VAL A 75 6.24 4.75 2.40
C VAL A 75 5.31 5.74 3.10
N ASN A 76 5.50 5.90 4.42
CA ASN A 76 4.73 6.85 5.23
C ASN A 76 5.63 7.84 5.99
N ASP A 77 6.95 7.73 5.83
CA ASP A 77 7.93 8.56 6.55
C ASP A 77 8.24 9.88 5.82
N PHE A 78 7.89 9.97 4.53
CA PHE A 78 7.97 11.17 3.69
C PHE A 78 6.86 11.16 2.64
N TYR A 79 6.66 12.28 1.94
CA TYR A 79 5.71 12.38 0.84
C TYR A 79 6.14 11.50 -0.35
N SER A 80 5.55 10.32 -0.44
CA SER A 80 5.69 9.41 -1.57
C SER A 80 4.30 9.14 -2.14
N TYR A 81 4.18 9.23 -3.47
CA TYR A 81 2.96 8.86 -4.19
C TYR A 81 2.98 7.40 -4.66
N ILE A 82 4.07 6.68 -4.41
CA ILE A 82 4.33 5.36 -4.98
C ILE A 82 3.83 4.27 -4.04
N VAL A 83 2.96 3.41 -4.55
CA VAL A 83 2.53 2.17 -3.91
C VAL A 83 2.94 0.99 -4.78
N LEU A 84 3.57 0.00 -4.16
CA LEU A 84 3.97 -1.24 -4.81
C LEU A 84 3.05 -2.36 -4.36
N THR A 85 2.53 -3.14 -5.31
CA THR A 85 1.73 -4.32 -5.02
C THR A 85 2.25 -5.53 -5.76
N ALA A 86 2.20 -6.70 -5.15
CA ALA A 86 2.42 -7.97 -5.83
C ALA A 86 1.18 -8.85 -5.74
N GLY A 87 0.91 -9.59 -6.80
CA GLY A 87 -0.27 -10.42 -6.95
C GLY A 87 0.01 -11.92 -6.87
N SER A 88 -1.04 -12.71 -6.64
CA SER A 88 -0.98 -14.17 -6.76
C SER A 88 -0.59 -14.65 -8.15
N ASN A 89 -0.83 -13.82 -9.17
CA ASN A 89 -0.35 -14.01 -10.55
C ASN A 89 1.16 -13.78 -10.74
N ARG A 90 1.94 -13.56 -9.67
CA ARG A 90 3.38 -13.29 -9.70
C ARG A 90 3.78 -12.02 -10.46
N ALA A 91 2.83 -11.13 -10.74
CA ALA A 91 3.14 -9.79 -11.23
C ALA A 91 3.42 -8.85 -10.06
N LEU A 92 4.24 -7.84 -10.31
CA LEU A 92 4.37 -6.65 -9.47
C LEU A 92 3.84 -5.44 -10.25
N GLU A 93 3.03 -4.63 -9.61
CA GLU A 93 2.54 -3.36 -10.17
C GLU A 93 3.00 -2.19 -9.31
N VAL A 94 3.37 -1.12 -10.01
CA VAL A 94 3.73 0.18 -9.45
C VAL A 94 2.58 1.13 -9.69
N PHE A 95 1.99 1.66 -8.63
CA PHE A 95 0.93 2.66 -8.69
C PHE A 95 1.46 4.04 -8.31
N ASP A 96 1.10 5.03 -9.11
CA ASP A 96 1.24 6.45 -8.74
C ASP A 96 -0.13 6.94 -8.26
N LEU A 97 -0.25 7.17 -6.96
CA LEU A 97 -1.49 7.65 -6.33
C LEU A 97 -1.79 9.13 -6.59
N ASN A 98 -0.83 9.91 -7.08
CA ASN A 98 -1.09 11.26 -7.58
C ASN A 98 -1.72 11.21 -8.98
N ALA A 99 -1.25 10.29 -9.84
CA ALA A 99 -1.87 10.03 -11.14
C ALA A 99 -3.17 9.20 -11.04
N GLY A 100 -3.33 8.45 -9.96
CA GLY A 100 -4.48 7.59 -9.70
C GLY A 100 -4.50 6.31 -10.52
N CYS A 101 -3.35 5.83 -11.03
CA CYS A 101 -3.26 4.67 -11.91
C CYS A 101 -2.00 3.82 -11.70
N SER A 102 -2.01 2.62 -12.27
CA SER A 102 -0.83 1.76 -12.41
C SER A 102 0.07 2.33 -13.51
N THR A 103 1.35 2.57 -13.18
CA THR A 103 2.33 3.19 -14.07
C THR A 103 3.34 2.21 -14.64
N ALA A 104 3.54 1.06 -14.00
CA ALA A 104 4.43 0.01 -14.51
C ALA A 104 4.02 -1.38 -13.99
N VAL A 105 4.28 -2.40 -14.80
CA VAL A 105 4.00 -3.80 -14.46
C VAL A 105 5.26 -4.63 -14.74
N ILE A 106 5.68 -5.43 -13.76
CA ILE A 106 6.74 -6.42 -13.91
C ILE A 106 6.07 -7.81 -13.86
N PRO A 107 5.90 -8.49 -15.01
CA PRO A 107 5.39 -9.85 -15.01
C PRO A 107 6.43 -10.80 -14.43
N GLU A 108 5.97 -11.90 -13.82
CA GLU A 108 6.84 -12.98 -13.34
C GLU A 108 8.02 -12.48 -12.49
N VAL A 109 7.75 -11.52 -11.58
CA VAL A 109 8.79 -10.88 -10.75
C VAL A 109 9.62 -11.91 -9.98
N HIS A 110 8.97 -13.03 -9.61
CA HIS A 110 9.56 -14.21 -9.00
C HIS A 110 8.89 -15.47 -9.55
N THR A 111 9.56 -16.64 -9.42
CA THR A 111 8.99 -17.96 -9.78
C THR A 111 7.81 -18.37 -8.88
N ARG A 112 7.66 -17.69 -7.73
CA ARG A 112 6.56 -17.83 -6.76
C ARG A 112 5.99 -16.46 -6.43
N SER A 113 4.79 -16.43 -5.85
CA SER A 113 4.17 -15.15 -5.44
C SER A 113 5.03 -14.45 -4.39
N VAL A 114 5.24 -13.14 -4.58
CA VAL A 114 5.97 -12.31 -3.64
C VAL A 114 5.17 -12.20 -2.34
N HIS A 115 5.82 -12.45 -1.22
CA HIS A 115 5.20 -12.33 0.11
C HIS A 115 5.62 -11.02 0.82
N GLN A 116 6.72 -10.41 0.39
CA GLN A 116 7.19 -9.15 0.98
C GLN A 116 7.87 -8.25 -0.05
N ILE A 117 7.51 -6.96 0.02
CA ILE A 117 8.11 -5.86 -0.73
C ILE A 117 8.63 -4.83 0.27
N CYS A 118 9.88 -4.41 0.13
CA CYS A 118 10.51 -3.39 0.99
C CYS A 118 11.00 -2.23 0.13
N GLN A 119 10.39 -1.06 0.27
CA GLN A 119 10.92 0.19 -0.30
C GLN A 119 12.05 0.74 0.55
N ASN A 120 13.02 1.39 -0.09
CA ASN A 120 14.02 2.15 0.65
C ASN A 120 13.38 3.41 1.26
N LYS A 121 13.30 3.44 2.59
CA LYS A 121 12.73 4.55 3.37
C LYS A 121 13.81 5.52 3.87
N GLY A 122 15.08 5.24 3.58
CA GLY A 122 16.21 5.98 4.14
C GLY A 122 16.41 5.70 5.64
N SER A 123 17.01 6.65 6.34
CA SER A 123 17.32 6.58 7.77
C SER A 123 16.87 7.87 8.45
N SER A 124 16.39 7.76 9.69
CA SER A 124 16.10 8.93 10.54
C SER A 124 17.35 9.71 10.95
N PHE A 125 18.55 9.14 10.74
CA PHE A 125 19.82 9.70 11.20
C PHE A 125 20.68 10.28 10.08
N SER A 126 20.43 9.91 8.82
CA SER A 126 21.23 10.35 7.67
C SER A 126 20.41 10.38 6.40
N THR A 127 20.55 11.45 5.63
CA THR A 127 19.99 11.54 4.29
C THR A 127 20.77 10.65 3.32
N GLN A 128 20.05 10.05 2.36
CA GLN A 128 20.64 9.31 1.25
C GLN A 128 20.54 10.12 -0.04
N GLN A 129 21.34 9.74 -1.04
CA GLN A 129 21.18 10.26 -2.40
C GLN A 129 19.76 9.98 -2.90
N HIS A 130 19.19 10.92 -3.65
CA HIS A 130 17.79 10.85 -4.09
C HIS A 130 17.51 9.56 -4.89
N GLU A 131 18.50 9.12 -5.65
CA GLU A 131 18.48 7.92 -6.47
C GLU A 131 18.22 6.66 -5.64
N ALA A 132 18.70 6.61 -4.39
CA ALA A 132 18.55 5.45 -3.52
C ALA A 132 17.09 5.18 -3.14
N TYR A 133 16.24 6.21 -3.08
CA TYR A 133 14.81 6.07 -2.76
C TYR A 133 13.99 5.44 -3.91
N ASN A 134 14.58 5.32 -5.11
CA ASN A 134 13.97 4.61 -6.23
C ASN A 134 14.19 3.09 -6.16
N LEU A 135 14.95 2.61 -5.17
CA LEU A 135 15.24 1.20 -4.99
C LEU A 135 14.20 0.53 -4.10
N PHE A 136 13.84 -0.70 -4.47
CA PHE A 136 13.02 -1.57 -3.64
C PHE A 136 13.44 -3.02 -3.80
N MET A 137 13.11 -3.83 -2.81
CA MET A 137 13.42 -5.25 -2.78
C MET A 137 12.14 -6.07 -2.76
N THR A 138 12.16 -7.23 -3.42
CA THR A 138 11.08 -8.20 -3.37
C THR A 138 11.63 -9.57 -2.99
N THR A 139 10.83 -10.34 -2.24
CA THR A 139 11.18 -11.71 -1.86
C THR A 139 10.02 -12.67 -2.06
N ALA A 140 10.34 -13.89 -2.52
CA ALA A 140 9.41 -14.99 -2.68
C ALA A 140 9.99 -16.27 -2.10
N ALA A 141 9.13 -17.10 -1.51
CA ALA A 141 9.55 -18.35 -0.89
C ALA A 141 10.18 -19.28 -1.94
N GLY A 142 11.46 -19.62 -1.76
CA GLY A 142 12.22 -20.49 -2.67
C GLY A 142 12.84 -19.82 -3.90
N ASP A 143 12.62 -18.52 -4.13
CA ASP A 143 13.23 -17.77 -5.26
C ASP A 143 14.32 -16.77 -4.80
N GLY A 144 14.32 -16.43 -3.50
CA GLY A 144 15.28 -15.51 -2.90
C GLY A 144 14.85 -14.05 -2.97
N ILE A 145 15.82 -13.14 -2.96
CA ILE A 145 15.62 -11.70 -2.87
C ILE A 145 16.12 -11.02 -4.15
N LYS A 146 15.32 -10.13 -4.72
CA LYS A 146 15.67 -9.32 -5.91
C LYS A 146 15.63 -7.83 -5.56
N LEU A 147 16.61 -7.08 -6.06
CA LEU A 147 16.69 -5.62 -5.97
C LEU A 147 16.25 -5.01 -7.30
N TRP A 148 15.44 -3.95 -7.22
CA TRP A 148 14.84 -3.29 -8.37
C TRP A 148 15.06 -1.78 -8.29
N ASP A 149 15.09 -1.14 -9.44
CA ASP A 149 15.14 0.31 -9.60
C ASP A 149 13.91 0.79 -10.37
N LEU A 150 13.08 1.64 -9.76
CA LEU A 150 11.86 2.16 -10.37
C LEU A 150 12.10 2.91 -11.68
N ARG A 151 13.31 3.49 -11.85
CA ARG A 151 13.64 4.31 -13.02
C ARG A 151 13.83 3.48 -14.27
N THR A 152 14.10 2.18 -14.14
CA THR A 152 14.32 1.27 -15.26
C THR A 152 13.04 0.55 -15.69
N LEU A 153 11.89 0.85 -15.07
CA LEU A 153 10.60 0.20 -15.33
C LEU A 153 9.75 0.92 -16.39
N ARG A 154 10.38 1.83 -17.15
CA ARG A 154 9.75 2.61 -18.23
C ARG A 154 9.86 1.91 -19.56
#